data_AF-A0A0S7YWU2-F1
#
_entry.id   AF-A0A0S7YWU2-F1
#
_cell.length_a   1.000
_cell.length_b   1.000
_cell.length_c   1.000
_cell.angle_alpha   90.00
_cell.angle_beta   90.00
_cell.angle_gamma   90.00
#
_symmetry.space_group_name_H-M   'P 1'
#
loop_
_entity.id
_entity.type
_entity.pdbx_description
1 polymer ?
#
loop_
_entity_poly.entity_id
_entity_poly.type
_entity_poly.pdbx_seq_one_letter_code
_entity_poly.pdbx_strand_id
1 'polypeptide(L)' 'MAAIIYTLTGIILYVAADWLLRRLEERAGRVFGNRTLIFFGILLSMALVAFAIIRSVVGT' A
#
# COMPACT_ATOMS: atom_id res chain seq x y z
N MET A 1 5.97 22.95 -7.05
CA MET A 1 5.29 21.93 -7.90
C MET A 1 5.69 20.50 -7.58
N ALA A 2 6.98 20.13 -7.52
CA ALA A 2 7.40 18.75 -7.22
C ALA A 2 6.87 18.19 -5.89
N ALA A 3 6.88 18.99 -4.81
CA ALA A 3 6.39 18.57 -3.50
C ALA A 3 4.91 18.14 -3.51
N ILE A 4 4.08 18.74 -4.35
CA ILE A 4 2.65 18.42 -4.44
C ILE A 4 2.45 17.01 -5.00
N ILE A 5 3.22 16.64 -6.04
CA ILE A 5 3.15 15.33 -6.69
C ILE A 5 3.63 14.23 -5.74
N TYR A 6 4.75 14.44 -5.05
CA TYR A 6 5.26 13.47 -4.08
C TYR A 6 4.29 13.27 -2.91
N THR A 7 3.71 14.34 -2.38
CA THR A 7 2.71 14.25 -1.30
C THR A 7 1.43 13.55 -1.77
N LEU A 8 0.93 13.86 -2.97
CA LEU A 8 -0.23 13.18 -3.55
C LEU A 8 0.03 11.69 -3.74
N THR A 9 1.22 11.32 -4.22
CA THR A 9 1.60 9.92 -4.39
C THR A 9 1.61 9.19 -3.05
N GLY A 10 2.16 9.82 -2.00
CA GLY A 10 2.13 9.28 -0.64
C GLY A 10 0.71 9.09 -0.10
N ILE A 11 -0.17 10.07 -0.32
CA ILE A 11 -1.59 9.99 0.07
C ILE A 11 -2.28 8.83 -0.66
N ILE A 12 -2.08 8.70 -1.98
CA ILE A 12 -2.68 7.62 -2.77
C ILE A 12 -2.21 6.25 -2.25
N LEU A 13 -0.91 6.08 -1.99
CA LEU A 13 -0.37 4.84 -1.43
C LEU A 13 -0.98 4.53 -0.07
N TYR A 14 -1.09 5.54 0.79
CA TYR A 14 -1.65 5.40 2.13
C TYR A 14 -3.11 4.96 2.09
N VAL A 15 -3.92 5.62 1.26
CA VAL A 15 -5.35 5.30 1.10
C VAL A 15 -5.53 3.92 0.50
N ALA A 16 -4.73 3.55 -0.50
CA ALA A 16 -4.78 2.22 -1.10
C ALA A 16 -4.41 1.11 -0.09
N ALA A 17 -3.39 1.35 0.74
CA ALA A 17 -3.00 0.42 1.81
C ALA A 17 -4.09 0.29 2.89
N ASP A 18 -4.71 1.40 3.30
CA ASP A 18 -5.80 1.38 4.29
C ASP A 18 -7.03 0.64 3.75
N TRP A 19 -7.37 0.85 2.48
CA TRP A 19 -8.46 0.12 1.82
C TRP A 19 -8.19 -1.38 1.75
N LEU A 20 -6.97 -1.80 1.38
CA LEU A 20 -6.61 -3.20 1.32
C LEU A 20 -6.64 -3.86 2.71
N LEU A 21 -6.15 -3.16 3.74
CA LEU A 21 -6.21 -3.62 5.12
C LEU A 21 -7.64 -3.85 5.57
N ARG A 22 -8.53 -2.88 5.34
CA ARG A 22 -9.96 -3.02 5.65
C ARG A 22 -10.58 -4.21 4.90
N ARG A 23 -10.24 -4.38 3.63
CA ARG A 23 -10.72 -5.51 2.82
C ARG A 23 -10.26 -6.86 3.39
N LEU A 24 -9.05 -6.92 3.92
CA LEU A 24 -8.52 -8.11 4.60
C LEU A 24 -9.20 -8.36 5.95
N GLU A 25 -9.49 -7.30 6.72
CA GLU A 25 -10.24 -7.39 7.98
C GLU A 25 -11.68 -7.87 7.75
N GLU A 26 -12.35 -7.33 6.72
CA GLU A 26 -13.69 -7.76 6.28
C GLU A 26 -13.71 -9.24 5.88
N ARG A 27 -12.72 -9.67 5.08
CA ARG A 27 -12.60 -11.08 4.65
C ARG A 27 -12.24 -12.02 5.80
N ALA A 28 -11.43 -11.56 6.74
CA ALA A 28 -11.04 -12.33 7.91
C ALA A 28 -12.15 -12.39 8.98
N GLY A 29 -13.18 -11.54 8.87
CA GLY A 29 -14.28 -11.44 9.84
C GLY A 29 -13.83 -10.94 11.21
N ARG A 30 -12.63 -10.35 11.31
CA ARG A 30 -12.05 -9.86 12.56
C ARG A 30 -11.16 -8.66 12.32
N VAL A 31 -11.19 -7.72 13.26
CA VAL A 31 -10.23 -6.60 13.29
C VAL A 31 -8.89 -7.14 13.74
N PHE A 32 -7.81 -6.75 13.04
CA PHE A 32 -6.50 -7.22 13.44
C PHE A 32 -5.99 -6.44 14.66
N GLY A 33 -5.63 -7.15 15.73
CA GLY A 33 -5.05 -6.52 16.94
C GLY A 33 -3.74 -5.77 16.66
N ASN A 34 -2.94 -6.23 15.69
CA ASN A 34 -1.69 -5.60 15.28
C ASN A 34 -1.86 -4.76 14.00
N ARG A 35 -2.91 -3.93 13.94
CA ARG A 35 -3.29 -3.14 12.76
C ARG A 35 -2.13 -2.32 12.18
N THR A 36 -1.31 -1.70 13.02
CA THR A 36 -0.14 -0.92 12.58
C THR A 36 0.91 -1.78 11.88
N LEU A 37 1.20 -2.99 12.41
CA LEU A 37 2.19 -3.89 11.84
C LEU A 37 1.72 -4.44 10.48
N ILE A 38 0.43 -4.75 10.38
CA ILE A 38 -0.17 -5.25 9.14
C ILE A 38 -0.29 -4.13 8.11
N PHE A 39 -0.68 -2.93 8.51
CA PHE A 39 -0.66 -1.75 7.65
C PHE A 39 0.73 -1.53 7.05
N PHE A 40 1.77 -1.60 7.89
CA PHE A 40 3.15 -1.48 7.43
C PHE A 40 3.54 -2.59 6.45
N GLY A 41 3.19 -3.84 6.74
CA GLY A 41 3.42 -4.97 5.84
C GLY A 41 2.68 -4.82 4.50
N ILE A 42 1.45 -4.31 4.51
CA ILE A 42 0.67 -4.01 3.29
C ILE A 42 1.30 -2.88 2.50
N LEU A 43 1.66 -1.77 3.15
CA LEU A 43 2.30 -0.63 2.49
C LEU A 43 3.63 -1.05 1.85
N LEU A 44 4.44 -1.82 2.57
CA LEU A 44 5.72 -2.34 2.08
C LEU A 44 5.53 -3.29 0.90
N SER A 45 4.61 -4.25 1.02
CA SER A 45 4.32 -5.20 -0.07
C SER A 45 3.74 -4.51 -1.30
N MET A 46 2.83 -3.53 -1.13
CA MET A 46 2.35 -2.70 -2.24
C MET A 46 3.48 -1.91 -2.90
N ALA A 47 4.40 -1.33 -2.12
CA ALA A 47 5.56 -0.65 -2.68
C ALA A 47 6.45 -1.61 -3.47
N LEU A 48 6.77 -2.79 -2.91
CA LEU A 48 7.56 -3.80 -3.60
C LEU A 48 6.88 -4.30 -4.89
N VAL A 49 5.57 -4.57 -4.84
CA VAL A 49 4.79 -4.97 -6.03
C VAL A 49 4.76 -3.86 -7.06
N ALA A 50 4.55 -2.60 -6.66
CA ALA A 50 4.58 -1.47 -7.58
C ALA A 50 5.96 -1.35 -8.26
N PHE A 51 7.05 -1.43 -7.49
CA PHE A 51 8.40 -1.42 -8.04
C PHE A 51 8.71 -2.64 -8.91
N ALA A 52 8.20 -3.81 -8.56
CA ALA A 52 8.36 -5.04 -9.33
C ALA A 52 7.60 -4.97 -10.66
N ILE A 53 6.36 -4.48 -10.65
CA ILE A 53 5.56 -4.23 -11.85
C ILE A 53 6.27 -3.23 -12.74
N ILE A 54 6.73 -2.09 -12.18
CA ILE A 54 7.51 -1.10 -12.93
C ILE A 54 8.74 -1.75 -13.57
N ARG A 55 9.50 -2.56 -12.82
CA ARG A 55 10.66 -3.29 -13.37
C ARG A 55 10.27 -4.27 -14.49
N SER A 56 9.17 -5.00 -14.32
CA SER A 56 8.70 -5.97 -15.32
C SER A 56 8.19 -5.31 -16.60
N VAL A 57 7.56 -4.13 -16.47
CA VAL A 57 7.00 -3.37 -17.61
C VAL A 57 8.06 -2.53 -18.29
N VAL A 58 8.98 -1.93 -17.53
CA VAL A 58 10.08 -1.10 -18.07
C VAL A 58 11.21 -1.97 -18.63
N GLY A 59 11.34 -3.22 -18.18
CA GLY A 59 12.24 -4.19 -18.78
C GLY A 59 13.72 -3.79 -18.68
N THR A 60 14.36 -4.12 -17.56
CA THR A 60 15.83 -4.25 -17.48
C THR A 60 16.20 -5.55 -16.83
#